data_AF-A0A517T8I8-F1
#
_entry.id   AF-A0A517T8I8-F1
#
_cell.length_a   1.000
_cell.length_b   1.000
_cell.length_c   1.000
_cell.angle_alpha   90.00
_cell.angle_beta   90.00
_cell.angle_gamma   90.00
#
_symmetry.space_group_name_H-M   'P 1'
#
loop_
_entity.id
_entity.type
_entity.pdbx_description
1 polymer ?
#
loop_
_entity_poly.entity_id
_entity_poly.type
_entity_poly.pdbx_seq_one_letter_code
_entity_poly.pdbx_strand_id
1 'polypeptide(L)'
;MSLSLGDDFQVELLRSPEWCRTLGVQVGSTIPLDLPELGAVGDALVVSVRAAPPIESGDGHVVTGRFIHTSDTPLINILIDGEDEPTGVTANHPYWSADREAFIPAGELRVGEHVDTLLGQRTIASITPRGPPEPVYNLEVHNHHVYRVGQTGVLVHNACGKDFSDELSKSGSVARRRLRSNLGLKSGNTDEAHHIIPFELRNHDLVKKASKAGFNINGKANGVPLSFARHRGINIFHHNRYNKAIRRRLDFEFTQRTDISNEEAAKFLDSYVAQIKKAFERTRSQLQ
;
A
#
# COMPACT_ATOMS: atom_id res chain seq x y z
N MET A 1 -7.45 -2.21 -20.39
CA MET A 1 -6.91 -3.54 -20.74
C MET A 1 -7.38 -4.54 -19.70
N SER A 2 -7.61 -5.79 -20.10
CA SER A 2 -7.95 -6.88 -19.19
C SER A 2 -6.76 -7.83 -19.07
N LEU A 3 -6.48 -8.26 -17.85
CA LEU A 3 -5.33 -9.06 -17.45
C LEU A 3 -5.80 -10.24 -16.59
N SER A 4 -5.04 -11.33 -16.60
CA SER A 4 -5.24 -12.49 -15.71
C SER A 4 -3.95 -12.83 -14.99
N LEU A 5 -4.02 -13.05 -13.68
CA LEU A 5 -2.92 -13.59 -12.87
C LEU A 5 -3.33 -15.00 -12.43
N GLY A 6 -2.92 -16.00 -13.20
CA GLY A 6 -3.47 -17.35 -13.07
C GLY A 6 -4.96 -17.38 -13.44
N ASP A 7 -5.69 -18.35 -12.88
CA ASP A 7 -7.08 -18.63 -13.24
C ASP A 7 -8.10 -17.84 -12.41
N ASP A 8 -7.74 -17.46 -11.17
CA ASP A 8 -8.69 -16.93 -10.19
C ASP A 8 -8.57 -15.42 -9.93
N PHE A 9 -7.70 -14.72 -10.66
CA PHE A 9 -7.44 -13.30 -10.41
C PHE A 9 -7.49 -12.51 -11.72
N GLN A 10 -8.54 -11.69 -11.86
CA GLN A 10 -8.79 -10.88 -13.03
C GLN A 10 -8.57 -9.40 -12.71
N VAL A 11 -7.92 -8.69 -13.62
CA VAL A 11 -7.66 -7.25 -13.47
C VAL A 11 -8.07 -6.51 -14.72
N GLU A 12 -8.78 -5.40 -14.56
CA GLU A 12 -8.97 -4.42 -15.61
C GLU A 12 -8.29 -3.13 -15.23
N LEU A 13 -7.43 -2.60 -16.11
CA LEU A 13 -6.72 -1.35 -15.86
C LEU A 13 -6.94 -0.34 -16.99
N LEU A 14 -7.11 0.92 -16.60
CA LEU A 14 -6.92 2.09 -17.44
C LEU A 14 -5.48 2.56 -17.27
N ARG A 15 -4.72 2.59 -18.37
CA ARG A 15 -3.33 3.06 -18.43
C ARG A 15 -3.14 3.92 -19.67
N SER A 16 -2.18 4.84 -19.61
CA SER A 16 -1.89 5.71 -20.75
C SER A 16 -1.35 4.90 -21.94
N PRO A 17 -1.58 5.37 -23.18
CA PRO A 17 -0.99 4.72 -24.35
C PRO A 17 0.54 4.64 -24.30
N GLU A 18 1.18 5.63 -23.67
CA GLU A 18 2.63 5.63 -23.46
C GLU A 18 3.09 4.50 -22.54
N TRP A 19 2.44 4.33 -21.40
CA TRP A 19 2.73 3.23 -20.48
C TRP A 19 2.62 1.87 -21.17
N CYS A 20 1.55 1.67 -21.96
CA CYS A 20 1.36 0.44 -22.73
C CYS A 20 2.49 0.20 -23.73
N ARG A 21 2.96 1.24 -24.42
CA ARG A 21 4.10 1.14 -25.35
C ARG A 21 5.40 0.81 -24.63
N THR A 22 5.67 1.45 -23.50
CA THR A 22 6.90 1.23 -22.71
C THR A 22 7.02 -0.22 -22.23
N LEU A 23 5.91 -0.82 -21.80
CA LEU A 23 5.88 -2.21 -21.37
C LEU A 23 5.65 -3.23 -22.51
N GLY A 24 5.52 -2.76 -23.75
CA GLY A 24 5.27 -3.63 -24.89
C GLY A 24 3.97 -4.42 -24.78
N VAL A 25 2.93 -3.82 -24.16
CA VAL A 25 1.64 -4.48 -23.91
C VAL A 25 1.02 -4.93 -25.23
N GLN A 26 0.93 -6.24 -25.41
CA GLN A 26 0.27 -6.88 -26.56
C GLN A 26 -0.64 -8.00 -26.07
N VAL A 27 -1.77 -8.22 -26.73
CA VAL A 27 -2.65 -9.34 -26.38
C VAL A 27 -1.88 -10.66 -26.50
N GLY A 28 -1.98 -11.51 -25.49
CA GLY A 28 -1.23 -12.76 -25.38
C GLY A 28 0.17 -12.63 -24.76
N SER A 29 0.68 -11.42 -24.57
CA SER A 29 1.93 -11.20 -23.83
C SER A 29 1.71 -11.23 -22.32
N THR A 30 2.80 -11.41 -21.57
CA THR A 30 2.81 -11.32 -20.12
C THR A 30 3.52 -10.03 -19.70
N ILE A 31 2.94 -9.31 -18.75
CA ILE A 31 3.54 -8.10 -18.17
C ILE A 31 3.67 -8.22 -16.65
N PRO A 32 4.73 -7.67 -16.05
CA PRO A 32 4.83 -7.63 -14.60
C PRO A 32 3.85 -6.61 -14.01
N LEU A 33 3.03 -7.04 -13.05
CA LEU A 33 2.26 -6.16 -12.16
C LEU A 33 2.92 -6.10 -10.78
N ASP A 34 2.92 -4.90 -10.21
CA ASP A 34 3.40 -4.63 -8.85
C ASP A 34 2.39 -3.73 -8.15
N LEU A 35 1.23 -4.31 -7.81
CA LEU A 35 0.13 -3.65 -7.10
C LEU A 35 -0.19 -4.44 -5.81
N PRO A 36 0.74 -4.45 -4.83
CA PRO A 36 0.62 -5.27 -3.62
C PRO A 36 -0.60 -4.92 -2.76
N GLU A 37 -1.01 -3.65 -2.73
CA GLU A 37 -2.21 -3.21 -2.01
C GLU A 37 -3.49 -3.86 -2.53
N LEU A 38 -3.50 -4.21 -3.82
CA LEU A 38 -4.67 -4.76 -4.50
C LEU A 38 -4.53 -6.26 -4.74
N GLY A 39 -3.51 -6.90 -4.16
CA GLY A 39 -3.22 -8.34 -4.34
C GLY A 39 -2.69 -8.73 -5.72
N ALA A 40 -2.48 -7.76 -6.63
CA ALA A 40 -2.06 -8.01 -8.00
C ALA A 40 -0.54 -7.83 -8.16
N VAL A 41 0.23 -8.84 -7.73
CA VAL A 41 1.69 -8.88 -7.85
C VAL A 41 2.12 -10.10 -8.63
N GLY A 42 2.95 -9.88 -9.64
CA GLY A 42 3.52 -10.94 -10.47
C GLY A 42 3.19 -10.78 -11.94
N ASP A 43 3.45 -11.84 -12.68
CA ASP A 43 3.31 -11.89 -14.13
C ASP A 43 1.84 -12.06 -14.53
N ALA A 44 1.30 -11.08 -15.25
CA ALA A 44 -0.09 -11.04 -15.68
C ALA A 44 -0.21 -11.19 -17.21
N LEU A 45 -1.04 -12.14 -17.64
CA LEU A 45 -1.36 -12.34 -19.05
C LEU A 45 -2.28 -11.24 -19.55
N VAL A 46 -1.92 -10.60 -20.67
CA VAL A 46 -2.77 -9.61 -21.35
C VAL A 46 -3.84 -10.31 -22.16
N VAL A 47 -5.06 -10.32 -21.62
CA VAL A 47 -6.23 -10.94 -22.25
C VAL A 47 -6.83 -10.06 -23.33
N SER A 48 -6.94 -8.75 -23.09
CA SER A 48 -7.45 -7.81 -24.09
C SER A 48 -6.93 -6.39 -23.91
N VAL A 49 -6.79 -5.67 -25.02
CA VAL A 49 -6.49 -4.24 -25.03
C VAL A 49 -7.56 -3.55 -25.86
N ARG A 50 -8.23 -2.56 -25.28
CA ARG A 50 -9.28 -1.76 -25.92
C ARG A 50 -9.07 -0.29 -25.58
N ALA A 51 -9.65 0.59 -26.40
CA ALA A 51 -9.73 2.00 -26.08
C ALA A 51 -10.41 2.20 -24.72
N ALA A 52 -9.97 3.21 -23.97
CA ALA A 52 -10.65 3.60 -22.74
C ALA A 52 -12.10 4.00 -23.07
N PRO A 53 -13.09 3.57 -22.28
CA PRO A 53 -14.44 4.09 -22.43
C PRO A 53 -14.44 5.61 -22.17
N PRO A 54 -15.45 6.35 -22.68
CA PRO A 54 -15.65 7.74 -22.28
C PRO A 54 -15.68 7.83 -20.75
N ILE A 55 -14.86 8.74 -20.19
CA ILE A 55 -14.87 9.02 -18.76
C ILE A 55 -15.93 10.08 -18.54
N GLU A 56 -16.96 9.73 -17.77
CA GLU A 56 -18.03 10.66 -17.40
C GLU A 56 -17.48 11.77 -16.50
N SER A 57 -18.05 12.97 -16.64
CA SER A 57 -17.78 14.09 -15.74
C SER A 57 -18.69 13.98 -14.51
N GLY A 58 -18.17 14.36 -13.34
CA GLY A 58 -18.93 14.33 -12.10
C GLY A 58 -18.03 14.52 -10.89
N ASP A 59 -18.62 14.39 -9.71
CA ASP A 59 -17.90 14.42 -8.45
C ASP A 59 -17.08 13.14 -8.25
N GLY A 60 -15.91 13.27 -7.62
CA GLY A 60 -15.02 12.15 -7.32
C GLY A 60 -13.90 11.95 -8.34
N HIS A 61 -13.22 10.80 -8.21
CA HIS A 61 -12.02 10.47 -8.98
C HIS A 61 -12.27 9.29 -9.90
N VAL A 62 -11.57 9.28 -11.04
CA VAL A 62 -11.70 8.22 -12.06
C VAL A 62 -11.29 6.87 -11.47
N VAL A 63 -12.13 5.85 -11.64
CA VAL A 63 -11.74 4.45 -11.39
C VAL A 63 -10.79 4.01 -12.49
N THR A 64 -9.53 3.78 -12.14
CA THR A 64 -8.46 3.39 -13.06
C THR A 64 -8.16 1.90 -13.03
N GLY A 65 -8.76 1.16 -12.10
CA GLY A 65 -8.63 -0.29 -12.08
C GLY A 65 -9.77 -0.99 -11.37
N ARG A 66 -10.03 -2.23 -11.77
CA ARG A 66 -10.97 -3.16 -11.16
C ARG A 66 -10.27 -4.50 -10.97
N PHE A 67 -10.40 -5.08 -9.79
CA PHE A 67 -9.73 -6.31 -9.39
C PHE A 67 -10.80 -7.27 -8.92
N ILE A 68 -10.79 -8.49 -9.44
CA ILE A 68 -11.77 -9.52 -9.14
C ILE A 68 -11.00 -10.77 -8.78
N HIS A 69 -11.25 -11.30 -7.60
CA HIS A 69 -10.63 -12.55 -7.19
C HIS A 69 -11.49 -13.29 -6.17
N THR A 70 -11.26 -14.59 -6.04
CA THR A 70 -11.79 -15.34 -4.90
C THR A 70 -10.92 -15.05 -3.68
N SER A 71 -11.56 -14.70 -2.57
CA SER A 71 -10.85 -14.40 -1.33
C SER A 71 -10.56 -15.67 -0.53
N ASP A 72 -9.32 -15.82 -0.05
CA ASP A 72 -8.94 -16.84 0.95
C ASP A 72 -9.34 -16.44 2.37
N THR A 73 -9.78 -15.19 2.56
CA THR A 73 -10.26 -14.67 3.84
C THR A 73 -11.77 -14.84 3.99
N PRO A 74 -12.27 -15.11 5.20
CA PRO A 74 -13.70 -15.23 5.45
C PRO A 74 -14.46 -14.00 5.00
N LEU A 75 -15.63 -14.23 4.38
CA LEU A 75 -16.57 -13.19 4.04
C LEU A 75 -17.54 -12.94 5.18
N ILE A 76 -17.91 -11.68 5.37
CA ILE A 76 -18.94 -11.24 6.30
C ILE A 76 -19.93 -10.32 5.59
N ASN A 77 -21.16 -10.30 6.09
CA ASN A 77 -22.17 -9.33 5.72
C ASN A 77 -22.18 -8.22 6.77
N ILE A 78 -22.03 -6.98 6.33
CA ILE A 78 -22.21 -5.78 7.16
C ILE A 78 -23.48 -5.07 6.68
N LEU A 79 -24.44 -4.90 7.58
CA LEU A 79 -25.60 -4.06 7.35
C LEU A 79 -25.40 -2.72 8.05
N ILE A 80 -25.58 -1.63 7.31
CA ILE A 80 -25.44 -0.26 7.80
C ILE A 80 -26.84 0.36 7.87
N ASP A 81 -27.10 1.14 8.91
CA ASP A 81 -28.38 1.84 9.06
C ASP A 81 -28.66 2.72 7.83
N GLY A 82 -29.83 2.52 7.21
CA GLY A 82 -30.23 3.18 5.97
C GLY A 82 -29.88 2.43 4.68
N GLU A 83 -29.30 1.23 4.77
CA GLU A 83 -29.16 0.31 3.63
C GLU A 83 -30.23 -0.78 3.66
N ASP A 84 -30.79 -1.11 2.49
CA ASP A 84 -31.81 -2.15 2.34
C ASP A 84 -31.20 -3.56 2.46
N GLU A 85 -29.97 -3.73 1.96
CA GLU A 85 -29.26 -5.01 1.87
C GLU A 85 -27.85 -4.91 2.44
N PRO A 86 -27.31 -5.96 3.07
CA PRO A 86 -25.97 -5.92 3.60
C PRO A 86 -24.91 -5.99 2.49
N THR A 87 -23.78 -5.32 2.72
CA THR A 87 -22.60 -5.44 1.86
C THR A 87 -21.80 -6.68 2.27
N GLY A 88 -21.59 -7.60 1.32
CA GLY A 88 -20.69 -8.74 1.48
C GLY A 88 -19.24 -8.32 1.27
N VAL A 89 -18.38 -8.55 2.27
CA VAL A 89 -17.01 -8.05 2.27
C VAL A 89 -16.04 -9.03 2.94
N THR A 90 -14.77 -8.99 2.57
CA THR A 90 -13.72 -9.72 3.28
C THR A 90 -13.54 -9.15 4.69
N ALA A 91 -13.32 -10.02 5.68
CA ALA A 91 -13.16 -9.58 7.07
C ALA A 91 -11.96 -8.62 7.29
N ASN A 92 -10.98 -8.61 6.39
CA ASN A 92 -9.83 -7.71 6.45
C ASN A 92 -10.05 -6.37 5.72
N HIS A 93 -11.18 -6.16 5.04
CA HIS A 93 -11.41 -4.94 4.28
C HIS A 93 -11.63 -3.75 5.21
N PRO A 94 -10.89 -2.64 5.05
CA PRO A 94 -10.97 -1.51 5.96
C PRO A 94 -12.18 -0.60 5.71
N TYR A 95 -12.94 -0.32 6.78
CA TYR A 95 -13.98 0.71 6.83
C TYR A 95 -13.51 1.85 7.73
N TRP A 96 -13.86 3.09 7.39
CA TRP A 96 -13.60 4.22 8.28
C TRP A 96 -14.55 4.19 9.48
N SER A 97 -14.00 3.96 10.68
CA SER A 97 -14.71 4.12 11.94
C SER A 97 -14.56 5.55 12.43
N ALA A 98 -15.69 6.24 12.58
CA ALA A 98 -15.73 7.57 13.16
C ALA A 98 -15.44 7.55 14.67
N ASP A 99 -15.84 6.48 15.36
CA ASP A 99 -15.60 6.32 16.80
C ASP A 99 -14.12 6.14 17.13
N ARG A 100 -13.38 5.46 16.24
CA ARG A 100 -11.95 5.16 16.42
C ARG A 100 -11.04 6.06 15.60
N GLU A 101 -11.61 6.95 14.79
CA GLU A 101 -10.91 7.86 13.87
C GLU A 101 -9.84 7.14 13.02
N ALA A 102 -10.17 5.95 12.52
CA ALA A 102 -9.25 5.09 11.80
C ALA A 102 -9.97 4.14 10.84
N PHE A 103 -9.22 3.65 9.86
CA PHE A 103 -9.62 2.50 9.05
C PHE A 103 -9.49 1.22 9.87
N ILE A 104 -10.62 0.53 10.08
CA ILE A 104 -10.72 -0.69 10.88
C ILE A 104 -11.10 -1.84 9.96
N PRO A 105 -10.44 -3.02 10.05
CA PRO A 105 -10.87 -4.21 9.34
C PRO A 105 -12.34 -4.53 9.64
N ALA A 106 -13.09 -4.89 8.60
CA ALA A 106 -14.52 -5.16 8.67
C ALA A 106 -14.90 -6.18 9.77
N GLY A 107 -14.06 -7.21 9.99
CA GLY A 107 -14.25 -8.22 11.03
C GLY A 107 -13.93 -7.76 12.45
N GLU A 108 -13.34 -6.57 12.63
CA GLU A 108 -13.00 -5.97 13.93
C GLU A 108 -13.93 -4.80 14.31
N LEU A 109 -14.83 -4.42 13.40
CA LEU A 109 -15.91 -3.49 13.66
C LEU A 109 -16.91 -4.08 14.65
N ARG A 110 -17.67 -3.21 15.31
CA ARG A 110 -18.69 -3.60 16.29
C ARG A 110 -20.06 -3.13 15.84
N VAL A 111 -21.08 -3.92 16.14
CA VAL A 111 -22.47 -3.46 16.01
C VAL A 111 -22.67 -2.22 16.90
N GLY A 112 -23.31 -1.19 16.34
CA GLY A 112 -23.49 0.13 16.96
C GLY A 112 -22.34 1.11 16.74
N GLU A 113 -21.22 0.68 16.13
CA GLU A 113 -20.10 1.57 15.79
C GLU A 113 -20.47 2.50 14.64
N HIS A 114 -20.01 3.77 14.71
CA HIS A 114 -20.30 4.77 13.70
C HIS A 114 -19.29 4.72 12.54
N VAL A 115 -19.81 4.69 11.31
CA VAL A 115 -19.04 4.75 10.07
C VAL A 115 -19.38 6.01 9.28
N ASP A 116 -18.41 6.52 8.52
CA ASP A 116 -18.61 7.69 7.66
C ASP A 116 -19.32 7.31 6.35
N THR A 117 -20.41 8.01 6.03
CA THR A 117 -21.21 7.80 4.81
C THR A 117 -21.46 9.12 4.08
N LEU A 118 -21.97 9.08 2.84
CA LEU A 118 -22.37 10.30 2.13
C LEU A 118 -23.57 11.03 2.79
N LEU A 119 -24.31 10.32 3.64
CA LEU A 119 -25.46 10.83 4.37
C LEU A 119 -25.11 11.25 5.81
N GLY A 120 -23.82 11.42 6.12
CA GLY A 120 -23.29 11.63 7.46
C GLY A 120 -22.95 10.31 8.16
N GLN A 121 -22.68 10.35 9.47
CA GLN A 121 -22.36 9.15 10.24
C GLN A 121 -23.58 8.22 10.35
N ARG A 122 -23.36 6.92 10.13
CA ARG A 122 -24.37 5.87 10.31
C ARG A 122 -23.82 4.77 11.19
N THR A 123 -24.71 4.02 11.83
CA THR A 123 -24.31 2.90 12.71
C THR A 123 -24.28 1.59 11.95
N ILE A 124 -23.34 0.72 12.32
CA ILE A 124 -23.37 -0.68 11.90
C ILE A 124 -24.54 -1.37 12.59
N ALA A 125 -25.56 -1.76 11.83
CA ALA A 125 -26.77 -2.40 12.32
C ALA A 125 -26.56 -3.89 12.60
N SER A 126 -25.79 -4.60 11.76
CA SER A 126 -25.44 -6.00 12.03
C SER A 126 -24.15 -6.43 11.32
N ILE A 127 -23.50 -7.45 11.88
CA ILE A 127 -22.36 -8.15 11.28
C ILE A 127 -22.63 -9.64 11.37
N THR A 128 -22.64 -10.35 10.25
CA THR A 128 -22.93 -11.80 10.21
C THR A 128 -21.96 -12.52 9.29
N PRO A 129 -21.63 -13.81 9.56
CA PRO A 129 -20.88 -14.61 8.61
C PRO A 129 -21.61 -14.72 7.27
N ARG A 130 -20.87 -14.60 6.17
CA ARG A 130 -21.37 -14.91 4.82
C ARG A 130 -20.94 -16.34 4.46
N GLY A 131 -21.65 -16.97 3.52
CA GLY A 131 -21.47 -18.36 3.11
C GLY A 131 -20.10 -18.68 2.48
N PRO A 132 -19.99 -19.66 1.56
CA PRO A 132 -18.70 -20.01 0.97
C PRO A 132 -18.05 -18.78 0.29
N PRO A 133 -16.71 -18.78 0.10
CA PRO A 133 -16.04 -17.70 -0.61
C PRO A 133 -16.69 -17.42 -1.97
N GLU A 134 -17.00 -16.16 -2.21
CA GLU A 134 -17.52 -15.63 -3.47
C GLU A 134 -16.44 -14.74 -4.11
N PRO A 135 -16.53 -14.48 -5.43
CA PRO A 135 -15.69 -13.45 -6.06
C PRO A 135 -15.92 -12.10 -5.39
N VAL A 136 -14.84 -11.49 -4.92
CA VAL A 136 -14.83 -10.14 -4.34
C VAL A 136 -14.24 -9.14 -5.32
N TYR A 137 -14.62 -7.88 -5.14
CA TYR A 137 -14.26 -6.79 -6.04
C TYR A 137 -13.50 -5.70 -5.27
N ASN A 138 -12.47 -5.16 -5.90
CA ASN A 138 -11.72 -4.00 -5.40
C ASN A 138 -11.47 -3.02 -6.54
N LEU A 139 -11.26 -1.75 -6.20
CA LEU A 139 -11.11 -0.66 -7.17
C LEU A 139 -9.78 0.07 -6.98
N GLU A 140 -9.11 0.44 -8.06
CA GLU A 140 -8.05 1.45 -8.03
C GLU A 140 -8.69 2.78 -8.44
N VAL A 141 -8.57 3.79 -7.58
CA VAL A 141 -9.12 5.13 -7.83
C VAL A 141 -7.96 6.10 -8.10
N HIS A 142 -8.07 6.94 -9.11
CA HIS A 142 -7.00 7.83 -9.51
C HIS A 142 -6.58 8.76 -8.36
N ASN A 143 -5.31 8.66 -7.94
CA ASN A 143 -4.69 9.39 -6.83
C ASN A 143 -5.30 9.12 -5.43
N HIS A 144 -6.25 8.19 -5.29
CA HIS A 144 -6.92 7.87 -4.04
C HIS A 144 -6.90 6.37 -3.77
N HIS A 145 -6.91 5.98 -2.50
CA HIS A 145 -7.02 4.55 -2.08
C HIS A 145 -8.26 4.34 -1.22
N VAL A 146 -9.24 5.22 -1.40
CA VAL A 146 -10.53 5.15 -0.74
C VAL A 146 -11.62 5.23 -1.80
N TYR A 147 -12.74 4.59 -1.52
CA TYR A 147 -13.96 4.73 -2.29
C TYR A 147 -15.17 4.59 -1.37
N ARG A 148 -16.35 4.84 -1.95
CA ARG A 148 -17.64 4.77 -1.27
C ARG A 148 -18.38 3.54 -1.77
N VAL A 149 -18.93 2.72 -0.88
CA VAL A 149 -19.66 1.48 -1.21
C VAL A 149 -21.05 1.47 -0.58
N GLY A 150 -21.98 0.70 -1.14
CA GLY A 150 -23.35 0.60 -0.64
C GLY A 150 -24.21 1.81 -1.01
N GLN A 151 -25.50 1.73 -0.69
CA GLN A 151 -26.49 2.77 -1.02
C GLN A 151 -26.23 4.06 -0.25
N THR A 152 -25.72 3.96 0.98
CA THR A 152 -25.41 5.12 1.83
C THR A 152 -24.04 5.74 1.51
N GLY A 153 -23.22 5.05 0.70
CA GLY A 153 -21.89 5.51 0.32
C GLY A 153 -20.92 5.50 1.50
N VAL A 154 -20.69 4.32 2.07
CA VAL A 154 -19.81 4.13 3.23
C VAL A 154 -18.36 4.19 2.80
N LEU A 155 -17.54 4.92 3.54
CA LEU A 155 -16.13 5.14 3.23
C LEU A 155 -15.31 3.88 3.56
N VAL A 156 -14.73 3.29 2.52
CA VAL A 156 -13.85 2.12 2.62
C VAL A 156 -12.50 2.41 1.95
N HIS A 157 -11.50 1.59 2.26
CA HIS A 157 -10.15 1.73 1.72
C HIS A 157 -9.73 0.49 0.93
N ASN A 158 -8.91 0.69 -0.11
CA ASN A 158 -8.49 -0.34 -1.05
C ASN A 158 -7.71 -1.49 -0.38
N ALA A 159 -7.01 -1.19 0.71
CA ALA A 159 -6.16 -2.15 1.40
C ALA A 159 -6.06 -1.83 2.89
N CYS A 160 -6.08 -2.85 3.76
CA CYS A 160 -5.56 -2.65 5.11
C CYS A 160 -4.03 -2.66 5.01
N GLY A 161 -3.37 -1.51 5.21
CA GLY A 161 -1.92 -1.50 5.40
C GLY A 161 -1.60 -2.36 6.63
N LYS A 162 -0.74 -3.38 6.49
CA LYS A 162 -0.35 -4.20 7.64
C LYS A 162 0.29 -3.30 8.70
N ASP A 163 -0.19 -3.41 9.94
CA ASP A 163 0.43 -2.68 11.05
C ASP A 163 1.82 -3.28 11.35
N PHE A 164 2.85 -2.47 11.16
CA PHE A 164 4.25 -2.76 11.45
C PHE A 164 4.78 -1.96 12.65
N SER A 165 3.91 -1.40 13.49
CA SER A 165 4.32 -0.65 14.69
C SER A 165 5.22 -1.46 15.61
N ASP A 166 5.03 -2.79 15.65
CA ASP A 166 5.90 -3.74 16.36
C ASP A 166 7.35 -3.79 15.83
N GLU A 167 7.60 -3.38 14.59
CA GLU A 167 8.94 -3.30 14.02
C GLU A 167 9.72 -2.11 14.59
N LEU A 168 9.03 -1.08 15.07
CA LEU A 168 9.64 0.12 15.66
C LEU A 168 10.19 -0.14 17.07
N SER A 169 9.66 -1.14 17.78
CA SER A 169 10.09 -1.48 19.14
C SER A 169 11.35 -2.36 19.20
N LYS A 170 11.85 -2.84 18.05
CA LYS A 170 13.00 -3.75 18.02
C LYS A 170 14.29 -3.05 18.45
N SER A 171 15.20 -3.80 19.08
CA SER A 171 16.56 -3.31 19.31
C SER A 171 17.29 -3.12 17.98
N GLY A 172 18.29 -2.23 17.94
CA GLY A 172 19.03 -1.95 16.69
C GLY A 172 19.68 -3.19 16.06
N SER A 173 20.16 -4.12 16.90
CA SER A 173 20.74 -5.39 16.43
C SER A 173 19.69 -6.32 15.80
N VAL A 174 18.50 -6.39 16.39
CA VAL A 174 17.37 -7.19 15.86
C VAL A 174 16.84 -6.56 14.58
N ALA A 175 16.68 -5.23 14.53
CA ALA A 175 16.25 -4.48 13.36
C ALA A 175 17.18 -4.73 12.15
N ARG A 176 18.51 -4.63 12.36
CA ARG A 176 19.51 -4.91 11.31
C ARG A 176 19.44 -6.37 10.84
N ARG A 177 19.26 -7.33 11.75
CA ARG A 177 19.10 -8.75 11.41
C ARG A 177 17.84 -9.00 10.58
N ARG A 178 16.70 -8.40 10.97
CA ARG A 178 15.44 -8.50 10.23
C ARG A 178 15.56 -7.91 8.83
N LEU A 179 16.12 -6.71 8.71
CA LEU A 179 16.36 -6.09 7.40
C LEU A 179 17.23 -6.97 6.52
N ARG A 180 18.34 -7.50 7.06
CA ARG A 180 19.23 -8.40 6.33
C ARG A 180 18.49 -9.63 5.80
N SER A 181 17.66 -10.25 6.64
CA SER A 181 16.81 -11.39 6.25
C SER A 181 15.82 -11.00 5.15
N ASN A 182 15.13 -9.87 5.30
CA ASN A 182 14.13 -9.40 4.33
C ASN A 182 14.75 -9.01 2.97
N LEU A 183 16.03 -8.62 2.96
CA LEU A 183 16.80 -8.40 1.73
C LEU A 183 17.34 -9.68 1.09
N GLY A 184 17.14 -10.85 1.71
CA GLY A 184 17.64 -12.13 1.20
C GLY A 184 19.15 -12.31 1.35
N LEU A 185 19.82 -11.53 2.20
CA LEU A 185 21.27 -11.57 2.37
C LEU A 185 21.67 -12.73 3.29
N LYS A 186 22.04 -13.86 2.67
CA LYS A 186 22.46 -15.09 3.35
C LYS A 186 23.79 -14.93 4.12
N SER A 187 24.08 -15.89 5.00
CA SER A 187 25.39 -16.00 5.65
C SER A 187 26.49 -16.11 4.59
N GLY A 188 27.59 -15.39 4.75
CA GLY A 188 28.68 -15.30 3.77
C GLY A 188 28.55 -14.18 2.72
N ASN A 189 27.39 -13.51 2.61
CA ASN A 189 27.29 -12.32 1.77
C ASN A 189 28.01 -11.14 2.43
N THR A 190 28.96 -10.52 1.70
CA THR A 190 29.79 -9.40 2.15
C THR A 190 29.09 -8.04 2.10
N ASP A 191 27.91 -7.97 1.50
CA ASP A 191 27.07 -6.78 1.51
C ASP A 191 26.46 -6.56 2.89
N GLU A 192 26.45 -5.30 3.31
CA GLU A 192 25.80 -4.85 4.52
C GLU A 192 24.37 -4.36 4.21
N ALA A 193 23.43 -4.70 5.08
CA ALA A 193 22.05 -4.22 4.99
C ALA A 193 21.95 -2.79 5.55
N HIS A 194 21.48 -1.85 4.74
CA HIS A 194 21.26 -0.47 5.15
C HIS A 194 19.80 -0.07 5.03
N HIS A 195 19.29 0.54 6.09
CA HIS A 195 18.02 1.24 6.11
C HIS A 195 18.12 2.56 5.33
N ILE A 196 17.17 2.83 4.45
CA ILE A 196 17.07 4.11 3.73
C ILE A 196 16.47 5.17 4.65
N ILE A 197 15.29 4.91 5.22
CA ILE A 197 14.77 5.63 6.38
C ILE A 197 15.47 5.03 7.60
N PRO A 198 16.39 5.75 8.26
CA PRO A 198 17.23 5.19 9.32
C PRO A 198 16.40 4.70 10.50
N PHE A 199 16.81 3.58 11.09
CA PHE A 199 16.14 3.03 12.28
C PHE A 199 16.23 3.98 13.49
N GLU A 200 17.19 4.90 13.51
CA GLU A 200 17.29 5.98 14.50
C GLU A 200 16.11 6.96 14.42
N LEU A 201 15.40 7.02 13.29
CA LEU A 201 14.21 7.87 13.09
C LEU A 201 12.89 7.13 13.35
N ARG A 202 12.91 5.89 13.85
CA ARG A 202 11.71 5.09 14.14
C ARG A 202 10.69 5.77 15.07
N ASN A 203 11.13 6.72 15.89
CA ASN A 203 10.28 7.48 16.81
C ASN A 203 9.72 8.78 16.20
N HIS A 204 10.03 9.10 14.94
CA HIS A 204 9.45 10.24 14.24
C HIS A 204 7.96 9.99 13.97
N ASP A 205 7.10 11.01 14.06
CA ASP A 205 5.65 10.81 13.99
C ASP A 205 5.15 10.36 12.62
N LEU A 206 5.75 10.83 11.52
CA LEU A 206 5.50 10.24 10.20
C LEU A 206 5.85 8.75 10.13
N VAL A 207 6.93 8.30 10.76
CA VAL A 207 7.29 6.87 10.78
C VAL A 207 6.34 6.09 11.68
N LYS A 208 5.95 6.70 12.82
CA LYS A 208 4.75 6.48 13.65
C LYS A 208 3.53 6.05 12.85
N LYS A 209 3.06 7.01 12.05
CA LYS A 209 1.85 6.98 11.27
C LYS A 209 1.96 5.97 10.13
N ALA A 210 3.05 6.03 9.38
CA ALA A 210 3.32 5.14 8.26
C ALA A 210 3.38 3.67 8.68
N SER A 211 3.95 3.34 9.85
CA SER A 211 4.04 1.94 10.30
C SER A 211 2.67 1.32 10.53
N LYS A 212 1.67 2.13 10.92
CA LYS A 212 0.29 1.67 11.11
C LYS A 212 -0.43 1.38 9.79
N ALA A 213 0.12 1.84 8.66
CA ALA A 213 -0.51 1.72 7.34
C ALA A 213 0.44 1.08 6.30
N GLY A 214 1.23 0.08 6.71
CA GLY A 214 1.98 -0.77 5.77
C GLY A 214 3.48 -0.46 5.63
N PHE A 215 3.99 0.64 6.18
CA PHE A 215 5.43 0.91 6.11
C PHE A 215 6.22 0.08 7.14
N ASN A 216 6.85 -1.00 6.67
CA ASN A 216 7.78 -1.76 7.50
C ASN A 216 9.17 -1.13 7.49
N ILE A 217 9.56 -0.49 8.60
CA ILE A 217 10.91 0.11 8.72
C ILE A 217 12.03 -0.92 8.51
N ASN A 218 11.82 -2.19 8.87
CA ASN A 218 12.78 -3.29 8.71
C ASN A 218 12.50 -4.11 7.44
N GLY A 219 11.57 -3.66 6.59
CA GLY A 219 11.16 -4.33 5.36
C GLY A 219 12.14 -4.16 4.22
N LYS A 220 12.04 -5.05 3.21
CA LYS A 220 12.83 -4.99 1.98
C LYS A 220 12.69 -3.65 1.25
N ALA A 221 11.48 -3.08 1.28
CA ALA A 221 11.19 -1.78 0.67
C ALA A 221 12.11 -0.67 1.21
N ASN A 222 12.34 -0.63 2.52
CA ASN A 222 13.22 0.35 3.18
C ASN A 222 14.71 -0.05 3.20
N GLY A 223 15.09 -1.15 2.54
CA GLY A 223 16.45 -1.70 2.57
C GLY A 223 17.22 -1.56 1.26
N VAL A 224 18.53 -1.37 1.37
CA VAL A 224 19.50 -1.54 0.27
C VAL A 224 20.71 -2.36 0.72
N PRO A 225 21.18 -3.34 -0.09
CA PRO A 225 22.45 -3.99 0.12
C PRO A 225 23.59 -3.10 -0.40
N LEU A 226 24.63 -2.90 0.42
CA LEU A 226 25.81 -2.13 0.04
C LEU A 226 27.10 -2.93 0.29
N SER A 227 27.95 -3.04 -0.73
CA SER A 227 29.23 -3.74 -0.62
C SER A 227 30.23 -2.99 0.24
N PHE A 228 31.13 -3.72 0.90
CA PHE A 228 32.15 -3.15 1.81
C PHE A 228 33.02 -2.03 1.19
N ALA A 229 33.36 -2.11 -0.10
CA ALA A 229 34.10 -1.07 -0.82
C ALA A 229 33.26 0.21 -1.06
N ARG A 230 31.95 0.05 -1.32
CA ARG A 230 30.99 1.15 -1.46
C ARG A 230 30.53 1.71 -0.13
N HIS A 231 30.59 0.90 0.93
CA HIS A 231 30.50 1.38 2.29
C HIS A 231 31.60 2.47 2.42
N ARG A 232 32.89 2.17 2.24
CA ARG A 232 33.94 3.21 2.39
C ARG A 232 33.93 4.36 1.35
N GLY A 233 33.46 4.13 0.12
CA GLY A 233 33.54 5.10 -0.99
C GLY A 233 32.31 5.99 -1.22
N ILE A 234 31.13 5.58 -0.78
CA ILE A 234 29.91 6.41 -0.85
C ILE A 234 29.75 7.06 0.53
N ASN A 235 29.58 8.38 0.55
CA ASN A 235 29.55 9.24 1.73
C ASN A 235 28.34 9.03 2.67
N ILE A 236 27.87 7.80 2.82
CA ILE A 236 26.82 7.32 3.73
C ILE A 236 27.39 7.22 5.17
N PHE A 237 28.71 7.29 5.33
CA PHE A 237 29.46 7.18 6.59
C PHE A 237 29.39 8.38 7.51
N HIS A 238 28.90 9.51 7.03
CA HIS A 238 28.34 10.47 7.95
C HIS A 238 26.91 10.05 8.27
N HIS A 239 26.74 8.92 8.96
CA HIS A 239 25.42 8.47 9.47
C HIS A 239 24.69 9.65 10.10
N ASN A 240 25.41 10.53 10.81
CA ASN A 240 24.86 11.78 11.34
C ASN A 240 24.38 12.79 10.28
N ARG A 241 25.09 13.01 9.16
CA ARG A 241 24.63 13.95 8.11
C ARG A 241 23.47 13.38 7.31
N TYR A 242 23.54 12.11 6.92
CA TYR A 242 22.45 11.44 6.21
C TYR A 242 21.20 11.37 7.09
N ASN A 243 21.31 10.91 8.34
CA ASN A 243 20.18 10.87 9.27
C ASN A 243 19.60 12.26 9.52
N LYS A 244 20.43 13.31 9.61
CA LYS A 244 19.96 14.70 9.70
C LYS A 244 19.23 15.15 8.44
N ALA A 245 19.69 14.79 7.25
CA ALA A 245 19.03 15.13 5.99
C ALA A 245 17.66 14.46 5.87
N ILE A 246 17.58 13.14 6.15
CA ILE A 246 16.31 12.42 6.18
C ILE A 246 15.37 13.03 7.22
N ARG A 247 15.85 13.24 8.46
CA ARG A 247 15.05 13.88 9.52
C ARG A 247 14.48 15.23 9.07
N ARG A 248 15.30 16.13 8.51
CA ARG A 248 14.81 17.43 8.02
C ARG A 248 13.72 17.30 6.96
N ARG A 249 13.82 16.30 6.07
CA ARG A 249 12.78 16.05 5.07
C ARG A 249 11.49 15.54 5.71
N LEU A 250 11.59 14.64 6.69
CA LEU A 250 10.42 14.16 7.44
C LEU A 250 9.77 15.28 8.26
N ASP A 251 10.57 16.07 8.97
CA ASP A 251 10.10 17.22 9.76
C ASP A 251 9.38 18.22 8.84
N PHE A 252 9.98 18.55 7.68
CA PHE A 252 9.37 19.44 6.70
C PHE A 252 7.99 18.93 6.24
N GLU A 253 7.90 17.66 5.82
CA GLU A 253 6.63 17.10 5.38
C GLU A 253 5.58 17.11 6.50
N PHE A 254 5.98 16.77 7.73
CA PHE A 254 5.07 16.76 8.88
C PHE A 254 4.57 18.16 9.25
N THR A 255 5.43 19.18 9.16
CA THR A 255 5.04 20.57 9.45
C THR A 255 4.10 21.17 8.41
N GLN A 256 4.12 20.69 7.16
CA GLN A 256 3.21 21.15 6.11
C GLN A 256 1.84 20.46 6.15
N ARG A 257 1.73 19.33 6.85
CA ARG A 257 0.52 18.50 6.92
C ARG A 257 0.31 18.00 8.35
N THR A 258 -0.13 18.88 9.25
CA THR A 258 -0.32 18.56 10.67
C THR A 258 -1.40 17.49 10.91
N ASP A 259 -2.27 17.29 9.93
CA ASP A 259 -3.38 16.33 9.88
C ASP A 259 -3.09 15.10 9.00
N ILE A 260 -1.84 14.89 8.59
CA ILE A 260 -1.48 13.76 7.70
C ILE A 260 -1.96 12.41 8.26
N SER A 261 -2.66 11.64 7.42
CA SER A 261 -3.17 10.32 7.78
C SER A 261 -2.04 9.28 7.91
N ASN A 262 -2.34 8.10 8.47
CA ASN A 262 -1.36 7.00 8.54
C ASN A 262 -0.89 6.56 7.14
N GLU A 263 -1.84 6.51 6.22
CA GLU A 263 -1.70 6.06 4.84
C GLU A 263 -0.96 7.10 3.99
N GLU A 264 -1.28 8.39 4.14
CA GLU A 264 -0.53 9.46 3.49
C GLU A 264 0.94 9.46 3.94
N ALA A 265 1.18 9.22 5.24
CA ALA A 265 2.53 9.05 5.76
C ALA A 265 3.22 7.81 5.17
N ALA A 266 2.53 6.68 5.03
CA ALA A 266 3.06 5.46 4.41
C ALA A 266 3.43 5.70 2.93
N LYS A 267 2.51 6.22 2.12
CA LYS A 267 2.75 6.57 0.71
C LYS A 267 3.91 7.53 0.54
N PHE A 268 3.99 8.54 1.40
CA PHE A 268 5.08 9.50 1.38
C PHE A 268 6.43 8.79 1.63
N LEU A 269 6.52 7.96 2.67
CA LEU A 269 7.76 7.24 2.97
C LEU A 269 8.13 6.25 1.87
N ASP A 270 7.18 5.48 1.33
CA ASP A 270 7.45 4.54 0.23
C ASP A 270 7.93 5.27 -1.03
N SER A 271 7.26 6.36 -1.40
CA SER A 271 7.66 7.22 -2.52
C SER A 271 9.05 7.81 -2.31
N TYR A 272 9.34 8.29 -1.11
CA TYR A 272 10.63 8.91 -0.79
C TYR A 272 11.77 7.88 -0.79
N VAL A 273 11.53 6.69 -0.23
CA VAL A 273 12.46 5.56 -0.28
C VAL A 273 12.75 5.14 -1.72
N ALA A 274 11.72 5.03 -2.56
CA ALA A 274 11.88 4.69 -3.97
C ALA A 274 12.71 5.74 -4.74
N GLN A 275 12.51 7.03 -4.45
CA GLN A 275 13.33 8.11 -5.04
C GLN A 275 14.80 7.99 -4.64
N ILE A 276 15.08 7.72 -3.36
CA ILE A 276 16.45 7.54 -2.87
C ILE A 276 17.10 6.31 -3.52
N LYS A 277 16.38 5.18 -3.67
CA LYS A 277 16.87 3.99 -4.39
C LYS A 277 17.27 4.31 -5.83
N LYS A 278 16.39 4.99 -6.57
CA LYS A 278 16.66 5.41 -7.96
C LYS A 278 17.90 6.32 -8.03
N ALA A 279 18.08 7.23 -7.07
CA ALA A 279 19.27 8.07 -7.00
C ALA A 279 20.55 7.23 -6.79
N PHE A 280 20.52 6.24 -5.90
CA PHE A 280 21.65 5.33 -5.69
C PHE A 280 21.99 4.47 -6.91
N GLU A 281 20.98 4.02 -7.65
CA GLU A 281 21.15 3.25 -8.89
C GLU A 281 21.76 4.09 -10.02
N ARG A 282 21.34 5.35 -10.17
CA ARG A 282 21.94 6.28 -11.16
C ARG A 282 23.41 6.57 -10.88
N THR A 283 23.77 6.75 -9.61
CA THR A 283 25.18 6.90 -9.21
C THR A 283 25.97 5.60 -9.43
N ARG A 284 25.30 4.44 -9.45
CA ARG A 284 25.94 3.14 -9.75
C ARG A 284 26.26 2.99 -11.25
N SER A 285 25.38 3.42 -12.14
CA SER A 285 25.57 3.30 -13.58
C SER A 285 26.57 4.31 -14.16
N GLN A 286 26.87 5.40 -13.45
CA GLN A 286 27.86 6.42 -13.86
C GLN A 286 29.29 6.10 -13.42
N LEU A 287 29.50 5.05 -12.62
CA LEU A 287 30.81 4.63 -12.09
C LEU A 287 31.26 3.25 -12.65
N GLN A 288 30.56 2.73 -13.65
CA GLN A 288 30.93 1.56 -14.44
C GLN A 288 31.24 2.01 -15.87
#